data_AF-A0A7V6G1W4-F1
#
_entry.id   AF-A0A7V6G1W4-F1
#
_cell.length_a   1.000
_cell.length_b   1.000
_cell.length_c   1.000
_cell.angle_alpha   90.00
_cell.angle_beta   90.00
_cell.angle_gamma   90.00
#
_symmetry.space_group_name_H-M   'P 1'
#
loop_
_entity.id
_entity.type
_entity.pdbx_description
1 polymer ?
#
loop_
_entity_poly.entity_id
_entity_poly.type
_entity_poly.pdbx_seq_one_letter_code
_entity_poly.pdbx_strand_id
1 'polypeptide(L)'
;MMYLIKPTKTLQGNVRIPGSKSGTARGIILASLAKGESRIYNPIPGIDSYSIIDCCRTLGAKIDCSNDNEWIIEGIGMDLKAPSAVLDVENSGTGFYILTGDGAISYCSLNSL
;
A
#
# COMPACT_ATOMS: atom_id res chain seq x y z
N MET A 1 3.63 -13.25 21.72
CA MET A 1 2.97 -14.54 21.41
C MET A 1 4.05 -15.59 21.25
N MET A 2 3.88 -16.78 21.83
CA MET A 2 4.82 -17.89 21.70
C MET A 2 4.12 -19.05 20.98
N TYR A 3 4.75 -19.60 19.94
CA TYR A 3 4.23 -20.76 19.22
C TYR A 3 5.02 -22.01 19.65
N LEU A 4 4.30 -23.07 20.04
CA LEU A 4 4.88 -24.39 20.28
C LEU A 4 4.62 -25.27 19.05
N ILE A 5 5.67 -25.63 18.32
CA ILE A 5 5.60 -26.46 17.12
C ILE A 5 6.11 -27.86 17.44
N LYS A 6 5.41 -28.90 16.98
CA LYS A 6 5.83 -30.30 17.12
C LYS A 6 6.28 -30.85 15.75
N PRO A 7 7.27 -31.75 15.70
CA PRO A 7 7.70 -32.36 14.45
C PRO A 7 6.56 -33.12 13.77
N THR A 8 6.45 -33.00 12.44
CA THR A 8 5.58 -33.83 11.62
C THR A 8 6.42 -34.70 10.68
N LYS A 9 5.96 -35.92 10.39
CA LYS A 9 6.66 -36.85 9.48
C LYS A 9 6.44 -36.51 8.01
N THR A 10 5.25 -35.99 7.68
CA THR A 10 4.87 -35.59 6.31
C THR A 10 3.92 -34.39 6.37
N LEU A 11 3.93 -33.56 5.32
CA LEU A 11 2.96 -32.50 5.08
C LEU A 11 2.31 -32.74 3.71
N GLN A 12 0.99 -32.91 3.67
CA GLN A 12 0.23 -33.14 2.43
C GLN A 12 -1.09 -32.36 2.47
N GLY A 13 -1.46 -31.78 1.33
CA GLY A 13 -2.70 -31.01 1.17
C GLY A 13 -2.53 -29.90 0.14
N ASN A 14 -3.62 -29.20 -0.14
CA ASN A 14 -3.63 -27.98 -0.94
C ASN A 14 -4.08 -26.82 -0.07
N VAL A 15 -3.41 -25.69 -0.19
CA VAL A 15 -3.76 -24.47 0.54
C VAL A 15 -3.79 -23.30 -0.43
N ARG A 16 -4.75 -22.40 -0.24
CA ARG A 16 -4.78 -21.11 -0.93
C ARG A 16 -3.92 -20.13 -0.14
N ILE A 17 -2.87 -19.63 -0.75
CA ILE A 17 -2.04 -18.58 -0.15
C ILE A 17 -2.84 -17.27 -0.16
N PRO A 18 -2.78 -16.46 0.91
CA PRO A 18 -3.37 -15.12 0.90
C PRO A 18 -2.75 -14.25 -0.21
N GLY A 19 -3.25 -13.01 -0.34
CA GLY A 19 -2.63 -12.02 -1.22
C GLY A 19 -1.13 -11.82 -0.96
N SER A 20 -0.48 -10.99 -1.79
CA SER A 20 0.92 -10.62 -1.57
C SER A 20 1.03 -9.31 -0.82
N LYS A 21 1.80 -9.26 0.28
CA LYS A 21 1.98 -8.04 1.08
C LYS A 21 2.64 -6.94 0.25
N SER A 22 3.75 -7.28 -0.39
CA SER A 22 4.48 -6.32 -1.24
C SER A 22 3.71 -5.97 -2.52
N GLY A 23 2.92 -6.91 -3.06
CA GLY A 23 2.02 -6.65 -4.18
C GLY A 23 0.92 -5.66 -3.81
N THR A 24 0.29 -5.85 -2.65
CA THR A 24 -0.75 -4.94 -2.13
C THR A 24 -0.18 -3.55 -1.89
N ALA A 25 0.97 -3.44 -1.22
CA ALA A 25 1.63 -2.15 -0.95
C ALA A 25 1.94 -1.37 -2.23
N ARG A 26 2.57 -2.02 -3.23
CA ARG A 26 2.87 -1.38 -4.51
C ARG A 26 1.60 -1.00 -5.28
N GLY A 27 0.60 -1.89 -5.26
CA GLY A 27 -0.69 -1.66 -5.89
C GLY A 27 -1.36 -0.41 -5.36
N ILE A 28 -1.42 -0.23 -4.03
CA ILE A 28 -2.03 0.96 -3.40
C ILE A 28 -1.35 2.24 -3.89
N ILE A 29 -0.02 2.28 -3.83
CA ILE A 29 0.73 3.50 -4.16
C ILE A 29 0.60 3.83 -5.64
N LEU A 30 0.84 2.84 -6.52
CA LEU A 30 0.74 3.05 -7.97
C LEU A 30 -0.67 3.45 -8.40
N ALA A 31 -1.70 2.83 -7.82
CA ALA A 31 -3.09 3.19 -8.07
C ALA A 31 -3.41 4.61 -7.59
N SER A 32 -2.86 5.03 -6.45
CA SER A 32 -3.05 6.37 -5.90
C SER A 32 -2.39 7.44 -6.78
N LEU A 33 -1.26 7.12 -7.43
CA LEU A 33 -0.56 8.01 -8.36
C LEU A 33 -1.08 7.97 -9.79
N ALA A 34 -1.88 6.95 -10.14
CA ALA A 34 -2.52 6.86 -11.43
C ALA A 34 -3.62 7.93 -11.58
N LYS A 35 -3.96 8.27 -12.83
CA LYS A 35 -5.12 9.12 -13.11
C LYS A 35 -6.36 8.24 -13.30
N GLY A 36 -7.43 8.52 -12.55
CA GLY A 36 -8.71 7.81 -12.66
C GLY A 36 -8.86 6.67 -11.64
N GLU A 37 -9.76 5.74 -11.93
CA GLU A 37 -10.08 4.61 -11.04
C GLU A 37 -9.17 3.41 -11.31
N SER A 38 -8.64 2.82 -10.25
CA SER A 38 -7.91 1.56 -10.22
C SER A 38 -8.56 0.58 -9.27
N ARG A 39 -8.47 -0.72 -9.58
CA ARG A 39 -9.03 -1.81 -8.77
C ARG A 39 -7.94 -2.80 -8.38
N ILE A 40 -7.84 -3.09 -7.09
CA ILE A 40 -6.90 -4.07 -6.53
C ILE A 40 -7.69 -5.28 -6.06
N TYR A 41 -7.48 -6.42 -6.71
CA TYR A 41 -8.09 -7.68 -6.33
C TYR A 41 -7.21 -8.48 -5.38
N ASN A 42 -7.85 -9.19 -4.44
CA ASN A 42 -7.19 -10.00 -3.42
C ASN A 42 -6.08 -9.24 -2.64
N PRO A 43 -6.37 -8.03 -2.11
CA PRO A 43 -5.43 -7.31 -1.27
C PRO A 43 -5.22 -8.03 0.07
N ILE A 44 -4.13 -7.72 0.78
CA ILE A 44 -3.99 -8.12 2.18
C ILE A 44 -4.42 -6.96 3.10
N PRO A 45 -5.55 -7.08 3.82
CA PRO A 45 -5.88 -6.16 4.90
C PRO A 45 -4.90 -6.35 6.07
N GLY A 46 -4.46 -5.25 6.66
CA GLY A 46 -3.53 -5.29 7.77
C GLY A 46 -2.88 -3.93 8.01
N ILE A 47 -2.19 -3.83 9.13
CA ILE A 47 -1.62 -2.57 9.62
C ILE A 47 -0.69 -1.91 8.59
N ASP A 48 0.19 -2.70 7.96
CA ASP A 48 1.09 -2.25 6.91
C ASP A 48 0.37 -1.69 5.67
N SER A 49 -0.80 -2.25 5.32
CA SER A 49 -1.57 -1.81 4.15
C SER A 49 -2.38 -0.57 4.49
N TYR A 50 -2.98 -0.52 5.68
CA TYR A 50 -3.77 0.61 6.14
C TYR A 50 -2.91 1.86 6.38
N SER A 51 -1.70 1.72 6.92
CA SER A 51 -0.78 2.86 7.07
C SER A 51 -0.43 3.51 5.72
N ILE A 52 -0.18 2.69 4.68
CA ILE A 52 0.04 3.18 3.32
C ILE A 52 -1.22 3.85 2.76
N ILE A 53 -2.40 3.24 2.94
CA ILE A 53 -3.69 3.81 2.50
C ILE A 53 -3.92 5.18 3.13
N ASP A 54 -3.67 5.33 4.43
CA ASP A 54 -3.89 6.58 5.14
C ASP A 54 -2.90 7.66 4.70
N CYS A 55 -1.65 7.28 4.38
CA CYS A 55 -0.70 8.17 3.71
C CYS A 55 -1.24 8.62 2.33
N CYS A 56 -1.70 7.70 1.50
CA CYS A 56 -2.24 8.01 0.18
C CYS A 56 -3.52 8.89 0.26
N ARG A 57 -4.38 8.66 1.25
CA ARG A 57 -5.55 9.52 1.54
C ARG A 57 -5.13 10.92 1.96
N THR A 58 -4.09 11.03 2.78
CA THR A 58 -3.51 12.33 3.19
C THR A 58 -2.96 13.10 1.99
N LEU A 59 -2.42 12.40 0.99
CA LEU A 59 -2.00 12.99 -0.29
C LEU A 59 -3.19 13.34 -1.21
N GLY A 60 -4.41 12.87 -0.90
CA GLY A 60 -5.65 13.23 -1.58
C GLY A 60 -6.32 12.10 -2.38
N ALA A 61 -5.75 10.89 -2.41
CA ALA A 61 -6.38 9.76 -3.08
C ALA A 61 -7.67 9.33 -2.36
N LYS A 62 -8.72 8.96 -3.11
CA LYS A 62 -9.92 8.37 -2.51
C LYS A 62 -9.82 6.86 -2.61
N ILE A 63 -9.86 6.19 -1.46
CA ILE A 63 -9.63 4.76 -1.38
C ILE A 63 -10.78 4.11 -0.61
N ASP A 64 -11.53 3.23 -1.27
CA ASP A 64 -12.57 2.39 -0.68
C ASP A 64 -12.03 0.97 -0.42
N CYS A 65 -12.00 0.61 0.87
CA CYS A 65 -11.58 -0.70 1.35
C CYS A 65 -12.73 -1.47 2.03
N SER A 66 -13.98 -1.11 1.76
CA SER A 66 -15.16 -1.76 2.37
C SER A 66 -15.34 -3.23 1.98
N ASN A 67 -14.71 -3.64 0.88
CA ASN A 67 -14.67 -5.04 0.42
C ASN A 67 -13.26 -5.62 0.56
N ASP A 68 -13.09 -6.63 1.41
CA ASP A 68 -11.79 -7.28 1.66
C ASP A 68 -11.20 -7.97 0.41
N ASN A 69 -12.01 -8.27 -0.61
CA ASN A 69 -11.57 -8.94 -1.83
C ASN A 69 -11.23 -7.97 -2.98
N GLU A 70 -11.66 -6.72 -2.88
CA GLU A 70 -11.49 -5.69 -3.92
C GLU A 70 -11.41 -4.31 -3.28
N TRP A 71 -10.29 -3.61 -3.50
CA TRP A 71 -10.16 -2.20 -3.12
C TRP A 71 -10.23 -1.32 -4.36
N ILE A 72 -10.97 -0.22 -4.25
CA ILE A 72 -11.18 0.74 -5.34
C ILE A 72 -10.47 2.04 -4.97
N ILE A 73 -9.62 2.53 -5.88
CA ILE A 73 -8.77 3.69 -5.66
C ILE A 73 -9.00 4.70 -6.79
N GLU A 74 -9.47 5.89 -6.46
CA GLU A 74 -9.45 7.05 -7.33
C GLU A 74 -8.15 7.81 -7.08
N GLY A 75 -7.21 7.68 -8.03
CA GLY A 75 -5.88 8.26 -7.93
C GLY A 75 -5.84 9.76 -8.27
N ILE A 76 -4.86 10.45 -7.70
CA ILE A 76 -4.65 11.90 -7.82
C ILE A 76 -3.80 12.29 -9.04
N GLY A 77 -3.26 11.31 -9.77
CA GLY A 77 -2.26 11.58 -10.80
C GLY A 77 -0.90 12.02 -10.23
N MET A 78 -0.09 12.65 -11.08
CA MET A 78 1.26 13.12 -10.73
C MET A 78 1.29 14.57 -10.19
N ASP A 79 0.12 15.18 -9.90
CA ASP A 79 0.05 16.52 -9.27
C ASP A 79 0.23 16.41 -7.75
N LEU A 80 1.39 15.89 -7.37
CA LEU A 80 1.73 15.61 -5.98
C LEU A 80 2.08 16.90 -5.25
N LYS A 81 1.23 17.25 -4.28
CA LYS A 81 1.48 18.37 -3.37
C LYS A 81 2.18 17.87 -2.13
N ALA A 82 3.07 18.71 -1.58
CA ALA A 82 3.68 18.42 -0.30
C ALA A 82 2.57 18.20 0.75
N PRO A 83 2.57 17.07 1.46
CA PRO A 83 1.54 16.80 2.47
C PRO A 83 1.66 17.82 3.60
N SER A 84 0.52 18.30 4.10
CA SER A 84 0.47 19.23 5.24
C SER A 84 0.68 18.53 6.60
N ALA A 85 0.89 17.22 6.58
CA ALA A 85 1.05 16.37 7.75
C ALA A 85 2.18 15.36 7.53
N VAL A 86 2.70 14.81 8.64
CA VAL A 86 3.67 13.72 8.60
C VAL A 86 3.01 12.48 8.04
N LEU A 87 3.65 11.84 7.05
CA LEU A 87 3.25 10.53 6.55
C LEU A 87 3.87 9.46 7.44
N ASP A 88 3.04 8.76 8.21
CA ASP A 88 3.46 7.65 9.05
C ASP A 88 3.10 6.32 8.39
N VAL A 89 4.13 5.57 8.01
CA VAL A 89 4.01 4.23 7.40
C VAL A 89 4.11 3.11 8.42
N GLU A 90 4.24 3.45 9.70
CA GLU A 90 4.47 2.55 10.82
C GLU A 90 5.59 1.53 10.52
N ASN A 91 5.34 0.24 10.72
CA ASN A 91 6.31 -0.83 10.47
C ASN A 91 6.40 -1.26 8.98
N SER A 92 5.73 -0.53 8.08
CA SER A 92 5.75 -0.84 6.65
C SER A 92 7.01 -0.28 6.00
N GLY A 93 8.11 -1.03 6.11
CA GLY A 93 9.37 -0.67 5.44
C GLY A 93 9.19 -0.52 3.91
N THR A 94 8.30 -1.31 3.29
CA THR A 94 7.96 -1.16 1.86
C THR A 94 7.24 0.16 1.58
N GLY A 95 6.30 0.57 2.45
CA GLY A 95 5.65 1.87 2.35
C GLY A 95 6.65 3.02 2.48
N PHE A 96 7.56 2.92 3.46
CA PHE A 96 8.62 3.92 3.69
C PHE A 96 9.45 4.16 2.42
N TYR A 97 10.04 3.10 1.84
CA TYR A 97 10.95 3.24 0.70
C TYR A 97 10.27 3.77 -0.56
N ILE A 98 9.02 3.38 -0.81
CA ILE A 98 8.33 3.81 -2.03
C ILE A 98 7.86 5.26 -1.87
N LEU A 99 7.22 5.62 -0.75
CA LEU A 99 6.75 7.00 -0.53
C LEU A 99 7.90 8.01 -0.41
N THR A 100 9.05 7.62 0.15
CA THR A 100 10.25 8.50 0.15
C THR A 100 10.83 8.67 -1.26
N GLY A 101 10.82 7.62 -2.09
CA GLY A 101 11.17 7.71 -3.51
C GLY A 101 10.24 8.67 -4.27
N ASP A 102 8.92 8.53 -4.08
CA ASP A 102 7.92 9.40 -4.72
C ASP A 102 8.03 10.86 -4.24
N GLY A 103 8.20 11.07 -2.94
CA GLY A 103 8.42 12.40 -2.35
C GLY A 103 9.68 13.08 -2.90
N ALA A 104 10.75 12.31 -3.17
CA ALA A 104 11.95 12.83 -3.80
C ALA A 104 11.70 13.27 -5.25
N ILE A 105 10.85 12.56 -6.00
CA ILE A 105 10.47 12.91 -7.39
C ILE A 105 9.62 14.19 -7.42
N SER A 106 8.66 14.35 -6.49
CA SER A 106 7.88 15.59 -6.36
C SER A 106 8.74 16.80 -6.01
N TYR A 107 9.69 16.65 -5.08
CA TYR A 107 10.58 17.74 -4.70
C TYR A 107 11.52 18.15 -5.85
N CYS A 108 11.96 17.20 -6.67
CA CYS A 108 12.76 17.48 -7.85
C CYS A 108 11.93 18.21 -8.93
N SER A 109 10.67 17.82 -9.12
CA SER A 109 9.77 18.45 -10.10
C SER A 109 9.38 19.89 -9.71
N LEU A 110 9.25 20.20 -8.42
CA LEU A 110 8.95 21.54 -7.90
C LEU A 110 10.15 22.51 -7.96
N ASN A 111 11.39 22.01 -8.01
CA ASN A 111 12.62 22.83 -8.08
C ASN A 111 13.28 22.83 -9.47
N SER A 112 12.62 22.25 -10.49
CA SER A 112 13.08 22.24 -11.89
C SER A 112 12.39 23.31 -12.76
N LEU A 113 11.62 24.21 -12.14
CA LEU A 113 11.02 25.42 -12.71
C LEU A 113 11.63 26.65 -12.04
#